data_AF-A0A0H5BP05-F1
#
_entry.id   AF-A0A0H5BP05-F1
#
_cell.length_a   1.000
_cell.length_b   1.000
_cell.length_c   1.000
_cell.angle_alpha   90.00
_cell.angle_beta   90.00
_cell.angle_gamma   90.00
#
_symmetry.space_group_name_H-M   'P 1'
#
loop_
_entity.id
_entity.type
_entity.pdbx_description
1 polymer ?
#
loop_
_entity_poly.entity_id
_entity_poly.type
_entity_poly.pdbx_seq_one_letter_code
_entity_poly.pdbx_strand_id
1 'polypeptide(L)' 'MDGITLRDLAGRLGATLKAGWAFLRTMTGDDEYERYLERHARTHPDLPPVDRKSYFKVEITRKWSGIRRCC' A
#
# COMPACT_ATOMS: atom_id res chain seq x y z
N MET A 1 -10.76 41.57 -1.42
CA MET A 1 -9.56 40.91 -0.86
C MET A 1 -10.06 39.88 0.12
N ASP A 2 -10.26 38.68 -0.38
CA ASP A 2 -11.06 37.63 0.25
C ASP A 2 -10.45 37.19 1.57
N GLY A 3 -11.21 37.39 2.64
CA GLY A 3 -10.87 36.92 3.98
C GLY A 3 -11.00 35.40 4.02
N ILE A 4 -9.89 34.71 3.77
CA ILE A 4 -9.78 33.27 4.01
C ILE A 4 -10.05 33.04 5.50
N THR A 5 -11.19 32.44 5.84
CA THR A 5 -11.55 32.21 7.24
C THR A 5 -10.72 31.06 7.81
N LEU A 6 -10.39 31.12 9.12
CA LEU A 6 -9.66 30.05 9.82
C LEU A 6 -10.33 28.67 9.70
N ARG A 7 -11.65 28.64 9.48
CA ARG A 7 -12.44 27.43 9.30
C ARG A 7 -12.17 26.77 7.94
N ASP A 8 -11.95 27.56 6.90
CA ASP A 8 -11.56 27.06 5.57
C ASP A 8 -10.16 26.46 5.58
N LEU A 9 -9.22 27.08 6.30
CA LEU A 9 -7.87 26.55 6.47
C LEU A 9 -7.88 25.22 7.23
N ALA A 10 -8.66 25.11 8.31
CA ALA A 10 -8.82 23.88 9.07
C ALA A 10 -9.46 22.75 8.23
N GLY A 11 -10.49 23.08 7.43
CA GLY A 11 -11.11 22.12 6.50
C GLY A 11 -10.15 21.61 5.44
N ARG A 12 -9.34 22.50 4.86
CA ARG A 12 -8.29 22.15 3.89
C ARG A 12 -7.20 21.30 4.51
N LEU A 13 -6.75 21.62 5.73
CA LEU A 13 -5.79 20.79 6.50
C LEU A 13 -6.32 19.37 6.74
N GLY A 14 -7.58 19.24 7.18
CA GLY A 14 -8.21 17.94 7.39
C GLY A 14 -8.33 17.12 6.10
N ALA A 15 -8.73 17.75 4.99
CA ALA A 15 -8.79 17.10 3.69
C ALA A 15 -7.41 16.66 3.18
N THR A 16 -6.38 17.49 3.38
CA THR A 16 -5.00 17.19 2.95
C THR A 16 -4.40 16.05 3.78
N LEU A 17 -4.66 16.02 5.09
CA LEU A 17 -4.25 14.91 5.96
C LEU A 17 -4.93 13.60 5.56
N LYS A 18 -6.23 13.63 5.24
CA LYS A 18 -6.96 12.43 4.80
C LYS A 18 -6.42 11.91 3.46
N ALA A 19 -6.11 12.80 2.52
CA ALA A 19 -5.50 12.43 1.25
C ALA A 19 -4.09 11.87 1.42
N GLY A 20 -3.26 12.50 2.26
CA GLY A 20 -1.93 12.00 2.61
C GLY A 20 -1.97 10.64 3.30
N TRP A 21 -2.94 10.41 4.20
CA TRP A 21 -3.14 9.12 4.86
C TRP A 21 -3.58 8.03 3.88
N ALA A 22 -4.52 8.32 2.97
CA ALA A 22 -4.92 7.37 1.92
C ALA A 22 -3.74 7.02 1.01
N PHE A 23 -2.96 8.03 0.62
CA PHE A 23 -1.76 7.84 -0.19
C PHE A 23 -0.69 7.01 0.52
N LEU A 24 -0.43 7.29 1.79
CA LEU A 24 0.45 6.48 2.62
C LEU A 24 -0.05 5.04 2.70
N ARG A 25 -1.34 4.78 2.93
CA ARG A 25 -1.90 3.41 2.95
C ARG A 25 -1.65 2.66 1.64
N THR A 26 -1.86 3.32 0.50
CA THR A 26 -1.58 2.73 -0.81
C THR A 26 -0.08 2.52 -1.03
N MET A 27 0.79 3.43 -0.58
CA MET A 27 2.25 3.30 -0.69
C MET A 27 2.85 2.27 0.26
N THR A 28 2.28 2.10 1.45
CA THR A 28 2.74 1.13 2.46
C THR A 28 2.50 -0.31 1.98
N GLY A 29 1.69 -0.49 0.92
CA GLY A 29 1.40 -1.80 0.35
C GLY A 29 0.32 -2.56 1.11
N ASP A 30 -0.56 -1.87 1.83
CA ASP A 30 -1.72 -2.52 2.45
C ASP A 30 -2.61 -3.17 1.36
N ASP A 31 -2.71 -2.51 0.20
CA ASP A 31 -3.46 -2.97 -1.00
C ASP A 31 -2.61 -3.86 -1.94
N GLU A 32 -1.38 -4.18 -1.57
CA GLU A 32 -0.45 -4.89 -2.47
C GLU A 32 -0.90 -6.35 -2.72
N TYR A 33 -1.55 -6.96 -1.72
CA TYR A 33 -2.18 -8.27 -1.87
C TYR A 33 -3.35 -8.25 -2.87
N GLU A 34 -4.16 -7.19 -2.87
CA GLU A 34 -5.29 -7.05 -3.81
C GLU A 34 -4.78 -6.89 -5.25
N ARG A 35 -3.71 -6.10 -5.44
CA ARG A 35 -3.01 -6.01 -6.74
C ARG A 35 -2.40 -7.34 -7.16
N TYR A 36 -1.87 -8.11 -6.20
CA TYR A 36 -1.44 -9.48 -6.46
C TYR A 36 -2.61 -10.34 -6.95
N LEU A 37 -3.78 -10.30 -6.30
CA LEU A 37 -4.96 -11.05 -6.71
C LEU A 37 -5.42 -10.67 -8.13
N GLU A 38 -5.50 -9.39 -8.46
CA GLU A 38 -5.86 -8.94 -9.82
C GLU A 38 -4.87 -9.41 -10.88
N ARG A 39 -3.57 -9.37 -10.56
CA ARG A 39 -2.52 -9.86 -11.46
C ARG A 39 -2.58 -11.38 -11.57
N HIS A 40 -2.77 -12.08 -10.46
CA HIS A 40 -2.86 -13.53 -10.40
C HIS A 40 -4.08 -14.04 -11.19
N ALA A 41 -5.24 -13.41 -11.04
CA ALA A 41 -6.43 -13.72 -11.83
C ALA A 41 -6.21 -13.52 -13.34
N ARG A 42 -5.41 -12.53 -13.73
CA ARG A 42 -5.07 -12.28 -15.14
C ARG A 42 -4.03 -13.25 -15.70
N THR A 43 -3.04 -13.64 -14.92
CA THR A 43 -1.88 -14.45 -15.40
C THR A 43 -2.06 -15.95 -15.15
N HIS A 44 -2.75 -16.31 -14.07
CA HIS A 44 -2.93 -17.69 -13.60
C HIS A 44 -4.36 -17.90 -13.07
N PRO A 45 -5.39 -17.80 -13.94
CA PRO A 45 -6.78 -17.99 -13.52
C PRO A 45 -7.06 -19.41 -13.01
N ASP A 46 -6.28 -20.40 -13.46
CA ASP A 46 -6.49 -21.82 -13.17
C ASP A 46 -5.89 -22.25 -11.81
N LEU A 47 -5.10 -21.38 -11.18
CA LEU A 47 -4.43 -21.68 -9.91
C LEU A 47 -5.06 -20.86 -8.78
N PRO A 48 -5.37 -21.47 -7.62
CA PRO A 48 -5.82 -20.70 -6.48
C PRO A 48 -4.72 -19.73 -6.01
N PRO A 49 -5.05 -18.48 -5.68
CA PRO A 49 -4.08 -17.54 -5.12
C PRO A 49 -3.60 -18.01 -3.75
N VAL A 50 -2.34 -17.69 -3.42
CA VAL A 50 -1.79 -17.98 -2.09
C VAL A 50 -2.42 -17.07 -1.03
N ASP A 51 -2.51 -17.53 0.22
CA ASP A 51 -3.06 -16.72 1.30
C ASP A 51 -2.22 -15.46 1.56
N ARG A 52 -2.87 -14.41 2.07
CA ARG A 52 -2.26 -13.10 2.32
C ARG A 52 -1.00 -13.18 3.18
N LYS A 53 -0.98 -14.00 4.22
CA LYS A 53 0.16 -14.12 5.15
C LYS A 53 1.34 -14.81 4.48
N SER A 54 1.08 -15.89 3.73
CA SER A 54 2.09 -16.61 2.97
C SER A 54 2.66 -15.77 1.85
N TYR A 55 1.83 -14.99 1.15
CA TYR A 55 2.28 -14.03 0.15
C TYR A 55 3.32 -13.06 0.73
N PHE A 56 2.99 -12.38 1.83
CA PHE A 56 3.93 -11.44 2.46
C PHE A 56 5.19 -12.12 2.99
N LYS A 57 5.07 -13.33 3.55
CA LYS A 57 6.24 -14.10 3.99
C LYS A 57 7.18 -14.41 2.84
N VAL A 58 6.65 -14.83 1.68
CA VAL A 58 7.44 -15.09 0.48
C VAL A 58 8.05 -13.81 -0.07
N GLU A 59 7.30 -12.71 -0.12
CA GLU A 59 7.81 -11.42 -0.61
C GLU A 59 8.93 -10.86 0.29
N ILE A 60 8.75 -10.89 1.61
CA ILE A 60 9.80 -10.52 2.57
C ILE A 60 10.99 -11.46 2.40
N THR A 61 10.76 -12.76 2.32
CA THR A 61 11.85 -13.72 2.10
C THR A 61 12.59 -13.39 0.81
N ARG A 62 11.92 -13.14 -0.31
CA ARG A 62 12.54 -12.77 -1.60
C ARG A 62 13.34 -11.47 -1.51
N LYS A 63 12.78 -10.44 -0.88
CA LYS A 63 13.43 -9.13 -0.72
C LYS A 63 14.67 -9.21 0.16
N TRP A 64 14.65 -10.05 1.20
CA TRP A 64 15.67 -10.07 2.24
C TRP A 64 16.57 -11.33 2.22
N SER A 65 16.27 -12.36 1.42
CA SER A 65 17.07 -13.60 1.33
C SER A 65 18.45 -13.39 0.70
N GLY A 66 18.64 -12.29 -0.02
CA GLY A 66 19.92 -11.90 -0.62
C GLY A 66 20.84 -11.10 0.32
N ILE A 67 20.33 -10.58 1.44
CA ILE A 67 21.13 -9.83 2.41
C ILE A 67 21.79 -10.84 3.34
N ARG A 68 22.78 -11.55 2.81
CA ARG A 68 23.74 -12.29 3.63
C ARG A 68 24.71 -11.27 4.20
N ARG A 69 24.49 -10.84 5.45
CA ARG A 69 25.60 -10.33 6.26
C ARG A 69 26.54 -11.51 6.49
N CYS A 70 27.48 -11.70 5.59
CA CYS A 70 28.74 -12.34 5.95
C CYS A 70 29.54 -11.28 6.74
N CYS A 71 30.10 -11.75 7.86
CA CYS A 71 30.81 -11.03 8.90
C CYS A 71 29.89 -10.50 10.02
#